data_AF-A0A9P1IG23-F1
#
_entry.id   AF-A0A9P1IG23-F1
#
_cell.length_a   1.000
_cell.length_b   1.000
_cell.length_c   1.000
_cell.angle_alpha   90.00
_cell.angle_beta   90.00
_cell.angle_gamma   90.00
#
_symmetry.space_group_name_H-M   'P 1'
#
loop_
_entity.id
_entity.type
_entity.pdbx_description
1 polymer ?
#
loop_
_entity_poly.entity_id
_entity_poly.type
_entity_poly.pdbx_seq_one_letter_code
_entity_poly.pdbx_strand_id
1 'polypeptide(L)'
;MRIRIGAHLQQTSLQDPNNVWCAPSNSLLAKTIKNVVQINEELTAEEWKRRYEKEKEKATRLAALLQAAALELARWRAGESVAENEWVNLLAESAQIGISEVSGGSTPLMERSIAPAPPMLTSGNGPITDEEKKKYEEERVKLYQQLDEKDDEIQKVSQELEKLRLQLTLQEDALQTMRENEEIIRDENSRIQKEADDKQQEGKEMMTALEEIAVNLDVRQAECEKLKRDLEVVQEENQSLEDRMNQATSLLNAHLDECGPKIRHFKEGIYNVVKEFNIAEVASQNDQLPDHDLLNHVRIGVSKLFSEYSAAKESSDAAEQQAETKLAADVARVESGQDAGRMKQLLIRDQAAKEIKPLSDRVNLELTTLKNLKKEFLRVIVARCQTNQDTEGEDSLSGPAQKQRIQFLENNLDKLTKVHKQLVRDNADLRVELPKMEARLRGREDRIKMLETALRDSKQRSQAERKKYQQEVERIKEAVRQRNMRRMNAPQIVKPIRPGQVYSGQTTPGSVPVIIGGGGGGSAGNGGSPNANQ
;
A
#
# COMPACT_ATOMS: atom_id res chain seq x y z
N MET A 1 6.39 46.77 -35.52
CA MET A 1 5.72 45.49 -35.21
C MET A 1 4.23 45.79 -35.05
N ARG A 2 3.38 45.43 -36.03
CA ARG A 2 1.93 45.66 -35.95
C ARG A 2 1.30 44.45 -35.26
N ILE A 3 0.88 44.61 -34.00
CA ILE A 3 0.16 43.58 -33.27
C ILE A 3 -1.29 43.57 -33.79
N ARG A 4 -1.63 42.58 -34.63
CA ARG A 4 -3.02 42.22 -34.90
C ARG A 4 -3.52 41.43 -33.70
N ILE A 5 -4.39 42.01 -32.90
CA ILE A 5 -5.18 41.26 -31.92
C ILE A 5 -6.39 40.72 -32.69
N GLY A 6 -6.34 39.43 -33.04
CA GLY A 6 -7.51 38.72 -33.53
C GLY A 6 -8.49 38.54 -32.38
N ALA A 7 -9.66 39.17 -32.47
CA ALA A 7 -10.78 38.84 -31.59
C ALA A 7 -11.26 37.41 -31.92
N HIS A 8 -10.79 36.43 -31.15
CA HIS A 8 -11.39 35.10 -31.14
C HIS A 8 -12.69 35.21 -30.33
N LEU A 9 -13.81 35.41 -31.03
CA LEU A 9 -15.13 35.09 -30.50
C LEU A 9 -15.21 33.56 -30.35
N GLN A 10 -14.82 33.05 -29.18
CA GLN A 10 -15.20 31.71 -28.75
C GLN A 10 -16.71 31.72 -28.48
N GLN A 11 -17.45 31.11 -29.40
CA GLN A 11 -18.85 30.78 -29.20
C GLN A 11 -18.89 29.62 -28.18
N THR A 12 -19.10 29.94 -26.90
CA THR A 12 -19.40 28.96 -25.86
C THR A 12 -20.78 28.35 -26.14
N SER A 13 -20.79 27.21 -26.83
CA SER A 13 -21.94 26.33 -26.95
C SER A 13 -22.15 25.61 -25.61
N LEU A 14 -22.97 26.19 -24.73
CA LEU A 14 -23.67 25.44 -23.68
C LEU A 14 -24.78 24.62 -24.35
N GLN A 15 -24.52 23.33 -24.55
CA GLN A 15 -25.55 22.36 -24.93
C GLN A 15 -26.29 21.92 -23.67
N ASP A 16 -27.45 22.53 -23.46
CA ASP A 16 -28.47 22.06 -22.53
C ASP A 16 -29.41 21.09 -23.30
N PRO A 17 -29.55 19.80 -22.94
CA PRO A 17 -30.23 18.82 -23.79
C PRO A 17 -31.76 18.87 -23.77
N ASN A 18 -32.40 19.83 -23.10
CA ASN A 18 -33.85 19.81 -22.87
C ASN A 18 -34.55 21.14 -23.19
N ASN A 19 -34.44 21.65 -24.42
CA ASN A 19 -35.41 22.65 -24.88
C ASN A 19 -35.73 22.58 -26.37
N VAL A 20 -36.80 21.86 -26.68
CA VAL A 20 -37.49 21.80 -27.97
C VAL A 20 -38.57 22.88 -27.96
N TRP A 21 -38.42 23.98 -28.70
CA TRP A 21 -39.59 24.76 -29.18
C TRP A 21 -39.29 25.50 -30.49
N CYS A 22 -40.30 25.50 -31.35
CA CYS A 22 -40.34 25.79 -32.77
C CYS A 22 -39.91 27.21 -33.20
N ALA A 23 -39.23 27.28 -34.34
CA ALA A 23 -39.08 28.50 -35.13
C ALA A 23 -40.36 28.81 -35.95
N PRO A 24 -40.61 30.09 -36.26
CA PRO A 24 -41.21 30.47 -37.53
C PRO A 24 -40.19 31.20 -38.42
N SER A 25 -40.17 30.73 -39.66
CA SER A 25 -39.49 31.24 -40.85
C SER A 25 -39.38 32.77 -40.92
N ASN A 26 -38.14 33.27 -41.01
CA ASN A 26 -37.89 34.55 -41.65
C ASN A 26 -36.65 34.44 -42.55
N SER A 27 -36.87 34.86 -43.79
CA SER A 27 -35.99 34.82 -44.94
C SER A 27 -34.57 35.34 -44.68
N LEU A 28 -33.60 34.62 -45.26
CA LEU A 28 -32.20 35.02 -45.43
C LEU A 28 -32.09 36.39 -46.13
N LEU A 29 -31.94 37.45 -45.36
CA LEU A 29 -31.30 38.69 -45.81
C LEU A 29 -29.90 38.72 -45.19
N ALA A 30 -28.89 38.44 -46.01
CA ALA A 30 -27.51 38.69 -45.63
C ALA A 30 -27.37 40.17 -45.27
N LYS A 31 -27.28 40.47 -43.97
CA LYS A 31 -27.01 41.82 -43.48
C LYS A 31 -25.58 42.16 -43.88
N THR A 32 -25.42 42.99 -44.92
CA THR A 32 -24.15 43.64 -45.24
C THR A 32 -23.72 44.45 -44.01
N ILE A 33 -22.72 43.95 -43.27
CA ILE A 33 -22.05 44.73 -42.23
C ILE A 33 -21.35 45.87 -42.95
N LYS A 34 -21.94 47.06 -42.92
CA LYS A 34 -21.23 48.29 -43.28
C LYS A 34 -20.17 48.48 -42.20
N ASN A 35 -18.94 48.08 -42.50
CA ASN A 35 -17.77 48.47 -41.72
C ASN A 35 -17.67 49.99 -41.78
N VAL A 36 -18.26 50.67 -40.79
CA VAL A 36 -17.95 52.06 -40.52
C VAL A 36 -16.56 52.02 -39.89
N VAL A 37 -15.55 52.38 -40.68
CA VAL A 37 -14.20 52.64 -40.16
C VAL A 37 -14.33 53.87 -39.26
N GLN A 38 -14.52 53.64 -37.96
CA GLN A 38 -14.23 54.67 -36.98
C GLN A 38 -12.71 54.85 -36.97
N ILE A 39 -12.26 56.10 -37.11
CA ILE A 39 -10.86 56.47 -36.91
C ILE A 39 -10.54 56.02 -35.47
N ASN A 40 -9.66 55.03 -35.33
CA ASN A 40 -9.16 54.64 -34.02
C ASN A 40 -8.52 55.88 -33.40
N GLU A 41 -9.00 56.26 -32.22
CA GLU A 41 -8.40 57.32 -31.43
C GLU A 41 -6.92 56.93 -31.23
N GLU A 42 -6.00 57.68 -31.87
CA GLU A 42 -4.56 57.40 -31.78
C GLU A 42 -4.08 57.86 -30.41
N LEU A 43 -4.24 57.00 -29.40
CA LEU A 43 -3.63 57.21 -28.11
C LEU A 43 -2.12 56.99 -28.24
N THR A 44 -1.36 57.90 -27.66
CA THR A 44 0.06 57.65 -27.40
C THR A 44 0.23 56.43 -26.48
N ALA A 45 1.38 55.76 -26.54
CA ALA A 45 1.63 54.57 -25.71
C ALA A 45 1.47 54.86 -24.20
N GLU A 46 1.75 56.09 -23.78
CA GLU A 46 1.57 56.56 -22.40
C GLU A 46 0.09 56.76 -22.04
N GLU A 47 -0.71 57.33 -22.95
CA GLU A 47 -2.16 57.48 -22.75
C GLU A 47 -2.86 56.13 -22.73
N TRP A 48 -2.46 55.19 -23.60
CA TRP A 48 -3.01 53.84 -23.60
C TRP A 48 -2.68 53.10 -22.30
N LYS A 49 -1.41 53.16 -21.85
CA LYS A 49 -1.00 52.58 -20.57
C LYS A 49 -1.80 53.19 -19.42
N ARG A 50 -1.95 54.52 -19.39
CA ARG A 50 -2.73 55.19 -18.33
C ARG A 50 -4.20 54.76 -18.31
N ARG A 51 -4.85 54.65 -19.48
CA ARG A 51 -6.25 54.21 -19.57
C ARG A 51 -6.39 52.72 -19.25
N TYR A 52 -5.46 51.89 -19.68
CA TYR A 52 -5.44 50.46 -19.36
C TYR A 52 -5.25 50.22 -17.86
N GLU A 53 -4.28 50.88 -17.21
CA GLU A 53 -4.08 50.78 -15.77
C GLU A 53 -5.31 51.26 -14.97
N LYS A 54 -5.94 52.37 -15.38
CA LYS A 54 -7.17 52.87 -14.74
C LYS A 54 -8.33 51.86 -14.87
N GLU A 55 -8.51 51.27 -16.05
CA GLU A 55 -9.57 50.27 -16.27
C GLU A 55 -9.24 48.94 -15.60
N LYS A 56 -7.96 48.55 -15.53
CA LYS A 56 -7.48 47.37 -14.81
C LYS A 56 -7.71 47.51 -13.31
N GLU A 57 -7.44 48.67 -12.72
CA GLU A 57 -7.76 48.95 -11.31
C GLU A 57 -9.27 48.91 -11.06
N LYS A 58 -10.08 49.48 -11.96
CA LYS A 58 -11.55 49.42 -11.88
C LYS A 58 -12.06 47.99 -11.97
N ALA A 59 -11.54 47.19 -12.91
CA ALA A 59 -11.88 45.78 -13.05
C ALA A 59 -11.49 44.96 -11.82
N THR A 60 -10.31 45.23 -11.25
CA THR A 60 -9.84 44.57 -10.01
C THR A 60 -10.76 44.91 -8.84
N ARG A 61 -11.18 46.18 -8.71
CA ARG A 61 -12.11 46.61 -7.67
C ARG A 61 -13.50 45.97 -7.82
N LEU A 62 -14.04 45.92 -9.04
CA LEU A 62 -15.31 45.24 -9.32
C LEU A 62 -15.25 43.74 -9.06
N ALA A 63 -14.13 43.08 -9.39
CA ALA A 63 -13.93 41.66 -9.11
C ALA A 63 -13.91 41.38 -7.59
N ALA A 64 -13.25 42.23 -6.80
CA ALA A 64 -13.26 42.12 -5.34
C ALA A 64 -14.66 42.32 -4.75
N LEU A 65 -15.44 43.28 -5.26
CA LEU A 65 -16.83 43.50 -4.85
C LEU A 65 -17.72 42.29 -5.18
N LEU A 66 -17.59 41.72 -6.39
CA LEU A 66 -18.30 40.51 -6.78
C LEU A 66 -17.94 39.31 -5.90
N GLN A 67 -16.67 39.17 -5.53
CA GLN A 67 -16.22 38.11 -4.63
C GLN A 67 -16.82 38.28 -3.23
N ALA A 68 -16.85 39.50 -2.70
CA ALA A 68 -17.48 39.79 -1.41
C ALA A 68 -18.98 39.46 -1.43
N ALA A 69 -19.70 39.89 -2.47
CA ALA A 69 -21.13 39.60 -2.63
C ALA A 69 -21.38 38.08 -2.81
N ALA A 70 -20.50 37.35 -3.50
CA ALA A 70 -20.61 35.90 -3.66
C ALA A 70 -20.42 35.16 -2.33
N LEU A 71 -19.49 35.61 -1.47
CA LEU A 71 -19.29 35.07 -0.13
C LEU A 71 -20.50 35.32 0.77
N GLU A 72 -21.06 36.53 0.72
CA GLU A 72 -22.31 36.86 1.43
C GLU A 72 -23.47 35.95 0.99
N LEU A 73 -23.67 35.77 -0.32
CA LEU A 73 -24.67 34.84 -0.87
C LEU A 73 -24.44 33.38 -0.45
N ALA A 74 -23.17 32.97 -0.35
CA ALA A 74 -22.82 31.63 0.13
C ALA A 74 -23.23 31.44 1.60
N ARG A 75 -23.01 32.45 2.45
CA ARG A 75 -23.45 32.44 3.87
C ARG A 75 -24.97 32.36 3.98
N TRP A 76 -25.70 33.14 3.18
CA TRP A 76 -27.17 33.07 3.14
C TRP A 76 -27.67 31.69 2.69
N ARG A 77 -27.04 31.10 1.67
CA ARG A 77 -27.37 29.75 1.19
C ARG A 77 -27.03 28.64 2.19
N ALA A 78 -26.07 28.87 3.08
CA ALA A 78 -25.72 27.98 4.19
C ALA A 78 -26.67 28.14 5.40
N GLY A 79 -27.62 29.08 5.36
CA GLY A 79 -28.60 29.33 6.43
C GLY A 79 -28.12 30.28 7.52
N GLU A 80 -26.98 30.96 7.34
CA GLU A 80 -26.51 32.02 8.24
C GLU A 80 -27.20 33.36 7.92
N SER A 81 -27.62 34.10 8.96
CA SER A 81 -28.09 35.49 8.80
C SER A 81 -26.93 36.48 8.93
N VAL A 82 -26.68 37.28 7.90
CA VAL A 82 -25.69 38.38 7.94
C VAL A 82 -26.39 39.66 8.39
N ALA A 83 -25.81 40.37 9.37
CA ALA A 83 -26.38 41.60 9.90
C ALA A 83 -26.29 42.76 8.88
N GLU A 84 -27.24 43.70 8.92
CA GLU A 84 -27.39 44.77 7.90
C GLU A 84 -26.18 45.72 7.79
N ASN A 85 -25.38 45.82 8.86
CA ASN A 85 -24.12 46.56 8.87
C ASN A 85 -22.95 45.83 8.19
N GLU A 86 -23.10 44.55 7.86
CA GLU A 86 -22.10 43.71 7.19
C GLU A 86 -22.47 43.41 5.73
N TRP A 87 -23.59 43.95 5.23
CA TRP A 87 -24.03 43.73 3.85
C TRP A 87 -23.11 44.43 2.86
N VAL A 88 -22.82 43.75 1.75
CA VAL A 88 -22.02 44.34 0.66
C VAL A 88 -22.83 45.44 -0.03
N ASN A 89 -22.41 46.69 0.15
CA ASN A 89 -23.12 47.86 -0.37
C ASN A 89 -22.80 48.15 -1.84
N LEU A 90 -23.57 47.53 -2.74
CA LEU A 90 -23.43 47.69 -4.19
C LEU A 90 -23.79 49.11 -4.70
N LEU A 91 -24.60 49.88 -3.97
CA LEU A 91 -25.04 51.23 -4.38
C LEU A 91 -24.00 52.32 -4.07
N ALA A 92 -23.33 52.23 -2.92
CA ALA A 92 -22.29 53.21 -2.56
C ALA A 92 -21.07 53.11 -3.49
N GLU A 93 -20.66 51.89 -3.85
CA GLU A 93 -19.52 51.64 -4.72
C GLU A 93 -19.81 52.05 -6.19
N SER A 94 -21.03 51.80 -6.68
CA SER A 94 -21.44 52.18 -8.04
C SER A 94 -21.57 53.70 -8.21
N ALA A 95 -22.00 54.43 -7.18
CA ALA A 95 -21.97 55.89 -7.17
C ALA A 95 -20.53 56.44 -7.21
N GLN A 96 -19.57 55.79 -6.53
CA GLN A 96 -18.15 56.15 -6.58
C GLN A 96 -17.52 55.91 -7.97
N ILE A 97 -17.99 54.89 -8.69
CA ILE A 97 -17.51 54.49 -10.03
C ILE A 97 -18.13 55.36 -11.15
N GLY A 98 -19.39 55.78 -11.00
CA GLY A 98 -20.12 56.59 -11.98
C GLY A 98 -19.75 58.08 -12.03
N ILE A 99 -19.05 58.62 -11.02
CA ILE A 99 -18.70 60.05 -10.95
C ILE A 99 -17.43 60.40 -11.76
N SER A 100 -16.76 59.43 -12.38
CA SER A 100 -15.52 59.67 -13.15
C SER A 100 -15.73 59.86 -14.67
N GLU A 101 -16.98 59.94 -15.16
CA GLU A 101 -17.28 59.93 -16.59
C GLU A 101 -17.62 61.31 -17.22
N VAL A 102 -17.62 62.42 -16.47
CA VAL A 102 -17.86 63.77 -17.03
C VAL A 102 -16.97 64.86 -16.41
N SER A 103 -15.69 64.56 -16.16
CA SER A 103 -14.69 65.62 -15.97
C SER A 103 -13.54 65.41 -16.95
N GLY A 104 -13.78 65.84 -18.19
CA GLY A 104 -12.72 66.29 -19.07
C GLY A 104 -12.08 67.52 -18.45
N GLY A 105 -10.85 67.37 -17.97
CA GLY A 105 -10.13 68.47 -17.35
C GLY A 105 -8.81 68.02 -16.74
N SER A 106 -7.72 68.37 -17.45
CA SER A 106 -6.37 68.50 -16.92
C SER A 106 -5.52 67.22 -16.79
N THR A 107 -5.22 66.59 -17.91
CA THR A 107 -3.79 66.36 -18.20
C THR A 107 -3.17 67.72 -18.55
N PRO A 108 -1.91 68.02 -18.17
CA PRO A 108 -1.27 69.25 -18.60
C PRO A 108 -1.15 69.15 -20.11
N LEU A 109 -1.99 69.91 -20.80
CA LEU A 109 -1.80 70.27 -22.19
C LEU A 109 -0.40 70.87 -22.24
N MET A 110 0.57 70.14 -22.77
CA MET A 110 1.65 70.82 -23.49
C MET A 110 0.92 71.61 -24.57
N GLU A 111 0.77 72.90 -24.30
CA GLU A 111 0.17 73.85 -25.19
C GLU A 111 1.03 73.88 -26.45
N ARG A 112 0.73 73.00 -27.39
CA ARG A 112 1.16 73.14 -28.77
C ARG A 112 0.28 74.24 -29.33
N SER A 113 0.63 75.48 -28.99
CA SER A 113 0.08 76.67 -29.62
C SER A 113 0.34 76.55 -31.11
N ILE A 114 -0.64 76.07 -31.87
CA ILE A 114 -0.72 76.34 -33.30
C ILE A 114 -1.29 77.76 -33.41
N ALA A 115 -0.46 78.74 -33.06
CA ALA A 115 -0.62 80.07 -33.61
C ALA A 115 -0.39 79.96 -35.13
N PRO A 116 -1.10 80.71 -35.99
CA PRO A 116 -0.66 80.88 -37.36
C PRO A 116 0.77 81.39 -37.29
N ALA A 117 1.70 80.70 -37.96
CA ALA A 117 3.11 81.08 -37.96
C ALA A 117 3.20 82.59 -38.26
N PRO A 118 3.71 83.42 -37.34
CA PRO A 118 4.05 84.77 -37.70
C PRO A 118 5.14 84.68 -38.77
N PRO A 119 5.15 85.58 -39.77
CA PRO A 119 6.19 85.58 -40.78
C PRO A 119 7.54 85.63 -40.07
N MET A 120 8.34 84.58 -40.24
CA MET A 120 9.72 84.60 -39.81
C MET A 120 10.40 85.76 -40.54
N LEU A 121 11.15 86.56 -39.79
CA LEU A 121 11.91 87.76 -40.19
C LEU A 121 11.21 89.12 -39.99
N THR A 122 10.81 89.47 -38.76
CA THR A 122 10.95 90.87 -38.29
C THR A 122 11.26 90.88 -36.79
N SER A 123 12.50 91.16 -36.42
CA SER A 123 12.76 91.72 -35.09
C SER A 123 12.02 93.06 -35.02
N GLY A 124 11.29 93.34 -33.94
CA GLY A 124 10.67 94.65 -33.71
C GLY A 124 11.67 95.81 -33.67
N ASN A 125 12.97 95.48 -33.69
CA ASN A 125 14.10 96.41 -33.69
C ASN A 125 15.08 96.05 -34.83
N GLY A 126 14.77 96.44 -36.06
CA GLY A 126 15.74 96.41 -37.17
C GLY A 126 16.23 95.01 -37.63
N PRO A 127 17.25 94.95 -38.51
CA PRO A 127 17.86 93.68 -38.94
C PRO A 127 18.46 92.96 -37.73
N ILE A 128 18.24 91.64 -37.63
CA ILE A 128 18.86 90.79 -36.61
C ILE A 128 20.37 91.08 -36.58
N THR A 129 20.85 91.47 -35.41
CA THR A 129 22.27 91.75 -35.19
C THR A 129 23.05 90.44 -35.20
N ASP A 130 24.33 90.50 -35.59
CA ASP A 130 25.19 89.30 -35.61
C ASP A 130 25.31 88.67 -34.21
N GLU A 131 25.25 89.47 -33.13
CA GLU A 131 25.17 89.00 -31.75
C GLU A 131 23.91 88.16 -31.44
N GLU A 132 22.73 88.56 -31.91
CA GLU A 132 21.49 87.81 -31.71
C GLU A 132 21.52 86.49 -32.48
N LYS A 133 22.03 86.53 -33.72
CA LYS A 133 22.23 85.33 -34.53
C LYS A 133 23.17 84.33 -33.86
N LYS A 134 24.26 84.82 -33.24
CA LYS A 134 25.19 83.99 -32.47
C LYS A 134 24.52 83.35 -31.24
N LYS A 135 23.69 84.09 -30.51
CA LYS A 135 22.93 83.53 -29.37
C LYS A 135 21.97 82.43 -29.79
N TYR A 136 21.25 82.61 -30.90
CA TYR A 136 20.37 81.56 -31.43
C TYR A 136 21.15 80.32 -31.91
N GLU A 137 22.34 80.52 -32.48
CA GLU A 137 23.22 79.42 -32.88
C GLU A 137 23.76 78.64 -31.67
N GLU A 138 24.17 79.35 -30.61
CA GLU A 138 24.57 78.74 -29.32
C GLU A 138 23.41 78.00 -28.64
N GLU A 139 22.20 78.57 -28.66
CA GLU A 139 20.99 77.93 -28.14
C GLU A 139 20.60 76.69 -28.94
N ARG A 140 20.73 76.74 -30.28
CA ARG A 140 20.51 75.59 -31.15
C ARG A 140 21.46 74.43 -30.84
N VAL A 141 22.75 74.71 -30.65
CA VAL A 141 23.74 73.69 -30.25
C VAL A 141 23.39 73.11 -28.88
N LYS A 142 22.97 73.95 -27.92
CA LYS A 142 22.56 73.50 -26.59
C LYS A 142 21.32 72.60 -26.62
N LEU A 143 20.35 72.90 -27.48
CA LEU A 143 19.16 72.06 -27.66
C LEU A 143 19.50 70.71 -28.29
N TYR A 144 20.42 70.68 -29.27
CA TYR A 144 20.92 69.41 -29.82
C TYR A 144 21.64 68.57 -28.76
N GLN A 145 22.51 69.18 -27.95
CA GLN A 145 23.17 68.48 -26.84
C GLN A 145 22.17 67.91 -25.83
N GLN A 146 21.11 68.64 -25.49
CA GLN A 146 20.06 68.14 -24.60
C GLN A 146 19.27 66.99 -25.23
N LEU A 147 19.05 67.00 -26.54
CA LEU A 147 18.39 65.90 -27.23
C LEU A 147 19.26 64.64 -27.19
N ASP A 148 20.55 64.77 -27.45
CA ASP A 148 21.52 63.67 -27.37
C ASP A 148 21.58 63.09 -25.95
N GLU A 149 21.64 63.94 -24.91
CA GLU A 149 21.59 63.52 -23.51
C GLU A 149 20.28 62.77 -23.17
N LYS A 150 19.15 63.23 -23.72
CA LYS A 150 17.85 62.58 -23.52
C LYS A 150 17.77 61.25 -24.24
N ASP A 151 18.35 61.13 -25.44
CA ASP A 151 18.44 59.87 -26.17
C ASP A 151 19.32 58.85 -25.43
N ASP A 152 20.44 59.28 -24.84
CA ASP A 152 21.29 58.45 -23.98
C ASP A 152 20.54 57.98 -22.71
N GLU A 153 19.78 58.88 -22.06
CA GLU A 153 18.92 58.53 -20.92
C GLU A 153 17.85 57.50 -21.32
N ILE A 154 17.16 57.70 -22.46
CA ILE A 154 16.17 56.77 -23.00
C ILE A 154 16.82 55.42 -23.27
N GLN A 155 18.02 55.39 -23.85
CA GLN A 155 18.73 54.16 -24.15
C GLN A 155 19.10 53.42 -22.85
N LYS A 156 19.58 54.12 -21.83
CA LYS A 156 19.91 53.54 -20.53
C LYS A 156 18.67 52.96 -19.85
N VAL A 157 17.57 53.71 -19.78
CA VAL A 157 16.31 53.25 -19.19
C VAL A 157 15.76 52.06 -19.98
N SER A 158 15.85 52.06 -21.31
CA SER A 158 15.41 50.95 -22.15
C SER A 158 16.22 49.67 -21.88
N GLN A 159 17.53 49.78 -21.70
CA GLN A 159 18.39 48.65 -21.33
C GLN A 159 18.07 48.11 -19.94
N GLU A 160 17.85 48.99 -18.96
CA GLU A 160 17.46 48.60 -17.60
C GLU A 160 16.09 47.92 -17.59
N LEU A 161 15.13 48.44 -18.35
CA LEU A 161 13.80 47.87 -18.49
C LEU A 161 13.85 46.47 -19.10
N GLU A 162 14.67 46.27 -20.14
CA GLU A 162 14.82 44.95 -20.76
C GLU A 162 15.48 43.93 -19.82
N LYS A 163 16.46 44.35 -19.01
CA LYS A 163 17.04 43.50 -17.95
C LYS A 163 16.00 43.09 -16.91
N LEU A 164 15.15 44.03 -16.47
CA LEU A 164 14.08 43.74 -15.51
C LEU A 164 13.01 42.81 -16.09
N ARG A 165 12.67 42.97 -17.38
CA ARG A 165 11.76 42.04 -18.07
C ARG A 165 12.32 40.62 -18.09
N LEU A 166 13.59 40.46 -18.46
CA LEU A 166 14.24 39.15 -18.45
C LEU A 166 14.26 38.54 -17.04
N GLN A 167 14.54 39.34 -16.01
CA GLN A 167 14.50 38.89 -14.62
C GLN A 167 13.10 38.42 -14.21
N LEU A 168 12.06 39.13 -14.63
CA LEU A 168 10.67 38.77 -14.35
C LEU A 168 10.30 37.45 -15.05
N THR A 169 10.65 37.27 -16.32
CA THR A 169 10.43 36.00 -17.03
C THR A 169 11.16 34.83 -16.35
N LEU A 170 12.42 35.02 -15.94
CA LEU A 170 13.15 33.97 -15.22
C LEU A 170 12.51 33.63 -13.86
N GLN A 171 11.94 34.63 -13.17
CA GLN A 171 11.18 34.39 -11.94
C GLN A 171 9.85 33.66 -12.21
N GLU A 172 9.15 33.98 -13.29
CA GLU A 172 7.94 33.28 -13.70
C GLU A 172 8.22 31.81 -14.02
N ASP A 173 9.29 31.52 -14.75
CA ASP A 173 9.72 30.14 -15.04
C ASP A 173 10.10 29.37 -13.77
N ALA A 174 10.80 30.03 -12.83
CA ALA A 174 11.14 29.44 -11.53
C ALA A 174 9.89 29.16 -10.68
N LEU A 175 8.90 30.04 -10.70
CA LEU A 175 7.62 29.83 -10.01
C LEU A 175 6.81 28.70 -10.65
N GLN A 176 6.82 28.60 -11.99
CA GLN A 176 6.14 27.53 -12.72
C GLN A 176 6.73 26.17 -12.38
N THR A 177 8.06 26.04 -12.43
CA THR A 177 8.75 24.80 -12.03
C THR A 177 8.54 24.45 -10.56
N MET A 178 8.45 25.44 -9.67
CA MET A 178 8.11 25.20 -8.26
C MET A 178 6.69 24.61 -8.11
N ARG A 179 5.70 25.15 -8.85
CA ARG A 179 4.32 24.64 -8.81
C ARG A 179 4.21 23.21 -9.34
N GLU A 180 4.92 22.89 -10.42
CA GLU A 180 4.98 21.52 -10.96
C GLU A 180 5.61 20.55 -9.95
N ASN A 181 6.69 20.96 -9.28
CA ASN A 181 7.29 20.16 -8.21
C ASN A 181 6.34 19.96 -7.01
N GLU A 182 5.60 21.00 -6.62
CA GLU A 182 4.58 20.90 -5.57
C GLU A 182 3.46 19.92 -5.94
N GLU A 183 3.05 19.90 -7.21
CA GLU A 183 2.06 18.94 -7.72
C GLU A 183 2.60 17.50 -7.67
N ILE A 184 3.82 17.27 -8.15
CA ILE A 184 4.47 15.95 -8.07
C ILE A 184 4.59 15.48 -6.61
N ILE A 185 5.00 16.36 -5.69
CA ILE A 185 5.11 16.01 -4.27
C ILE A 185 3.74 15.70 -3.66
N ARG A 186 2.69 16.44 -4.06
CA ARG A 186 1.31 16.19 -3.61
C ARG A 186 0.80 14.83 -4.09
N ASP A 187 1.05 14.48 -5.35
CA ASP A 187 0.66 13.20 -5.93
C ASP A 187 1.42 12.04 -5.28
N GLU A 188 2.73 12.20 -5.05
CA GLU A 188 3.55 11.21 -4.36
C GLU A 188 3.08 10.99 -2.91
N ASN A 189 2.77 12.06 -2.18
CA ASN A 189 2.20 11.96 -0.83
C ASN A 189 0.85 11.23 -0.84
N SER A 190 -0.02 11.52 -1.82
CA SER A 190 -1.29 10.82 -1.99
C SER A 190 -1.08 9.32 -2.26
N ARG A 191 -0.12 8.98 -3.12
CA ARG A 191 0.25 7.58 -3.41
C ARG A 191 0.78 6.87 -2.17
N ILE A 192 1.70 7.49 -1.43
CA ILE A 192 2.26 6.93 -0.19
C ILE A 192 1.16 6.72 0.84
N GLN A 193 0.22 7.66 0.97
CA GLN A 193 -0.90 7.52 1.90
C GLN A 193 -1.79 6.33 1.52
N LYS A 194 -2.11 6.18 0.23
CA LYS A 194 -2.87 5.02 -0.25
C LYS A 194 -2.15 3.70 0.02
N GLU A 195 -0.85 3.63 -0.26
CA GLU A 195 -0.06 2.42 0.02
C GLU A 195 0.01 2.12 1.53
N ALA A 196 0.05 3.15 2.38
CA ALA A 196 0.00 2.98 3.82
C ALA A 196 -1.37 2.45 4.29
N ASP A 197 -2.47 2.95 3.73
CA ASP A 197 -3.82 2.50 4.03
C ASP A 197 -4.04 1.05 3.56
N ASP A 198 -3.56 0.71 2.35
CA ASP A 198 -3.61 -0.65 1.80
C ASP A 198 -2.84 -1.64 2.71
N LYS A 199 -1.60 -1.30 3.12
CA LYS A 199 -0.83 -2.11 4.07
C LYS A 199 -1.47 -2.21 5.46
N GLN A 200 -2.12 -1.14 5.92
CA GLN A 200 -2.87 -1.17 7.17
C GLN A 200 -4.05 -2.14 7.08
N GLN A 201 -4.73 -2.18 5.93
CA GLN A 201 -5.82 -3.10 5.67
C GLN A 201 -5.34 -4.56 5.60
N GLU A 202 -4.25 -4.84 4.87
CA GLU A 202 -3.61 -6.17 4.86
C GLU A 202 -3.21 -6.62 6.27
N GLY A 203 -2.68 -5.71 7.10
CA GLY A 203 -2.35 -5.99 8.50
C GLY A 203 -3.57 -6.38 9.35
N LYS A 204 -4.73 -5.76 9.12
CA LYS A 204 -5.99 -6.11 9.80
C LYS A 204 -6.52 -7.47 9.34
N GLU A 205 -6.42 -7.77 8.06
CA GLU A 205 -6.82 -9.07 7.50
C GLU A 205 -5.94 -10.20 8.04
N MET A 206 -4.62 -9.98 8.11
CA MET A 206 -3.69 -10.92 8.73
C MET A 206 -4.00 -11.13 10.21
N MET A 207 -4.33 -10.08 10.95
CA MET A 207 -4.73 -10.20 12.36
C MET A 207 -6.00 -11.02 12.53
N THR A 208 -7.01 -10.77 11.68
CA THR A 208 -8.26 -11.54 11.66
C THR A 208 -8.02 -13.01 11.34
N ALA A 209 -7.14 -13.31 10.38
CA ALA A 209 -6.77 -14.68 10.02
C ALA A 209 -6.03 -15.39 11.18
N LEU A 210 -5.16 -14.68 11.90
CA LEU A 210 -4.50 -15.22 13.09
C LEU A 210 -5.50 -15.50 14.23
N GLU A 211 -6.47 -14.61 14.43
CA GLU A 211 -7.56 -14.83 15.39
C GLU A 211 -8.40 -16.06 15.02
N GLU A 212 -8.73 -16.24 13.75
CA GLU A 212 -9.46 -17.42 13.26
C GLU A 212 -8.66 -18.71 13.46
N ILE A 213 -7.35 -18.69 13.19
CA ILE A 213 -6.47 -19.84 13.44
C ILE A 213 -6.41 -20.16 14.94
N ALA A 214 -6.31 -19.15 15.81
CA ALA A 214 -6.29 -19.35 17.26
C ALA A 214 -7.58 -20.03 17.75
N VAL A 215 -8.75 -19.53 17.31
CA VAL A 215 -10.04 -20.16 17.64
C VAL A 215 -10.12 -21.59 17.11
N ASN A 216 -9.65 -21.84 15.88
CA ASN A 216 -9.61 -23.19 15.31
C ASN A 216 -8.70 -24.14 16.09
N LEU A 217 -7.55 -23.67 16.59
CA LEU A 217 -6.67 -24.46 17.45
C LEU A 217 -7.35 -24.80 18.78
N ASP A 218 -8.06 -23.86 19.40
CA ASP A 218 -8.81 -24.12 20.64
C ASP A 218 -9.91 -25.16 20.43
N VAL A 219 -10.64 -25.08 19.30
CA VAL A 219 -11.66 -26.08 18.93
C VAL A 219 -11.03 -27.47 18.72
N ARG A 220 -9.94 -27.55 17.95
CA ARG A 220 -9.21 -28.81 17.73
C ARG A 220 -8.66 -29.38 19.03
N GLN A 221 -8.16 -28.55 19.93
CA GLN A 221 -7.68 -28.96 21.25
C GLN A 221 -8.83 -29.56 22.08
N ALA A 222 -9.99 -28.92 22.12
CA ALA A 222 -11.17 -29.44 22.82
C ALA A 222 -11.65 -30.79 22.24
N GLU A 223 -11.62 -30.96 20.92
CA GLU A 223 -11.92 -32.23 20.25
C GLU A 223 -10.92 -33.34 20.62
N CYS A 224 -9.61 -33.04 20.63
CA CYS A 224 -8.58 -33.97 21.06
C CYS A 224 -8.77 -34.41 22.52
N GLU A 225 -9.09 -33.48 23.42
CA GLU A 225 -9.39 -33.81 24.82
C GLU A 225 -10.65 -34.68 24.96
N LYS A 226 -11.68 -34.43 24.15
CA LYS A 226 -12.87 -35.28 24.13
C LYS A 226 -12.51 -36.71 23.69
N LEU A 227 -11.82 -36.86 22.57
CA LEU A 227 -11.39 -38.17 22.07
C LEU A 227 -10.50 -38.91 23.06
N LYS A 228 -9.66 -38.18 23.80
CA LYS A 228 -8.85 -38.77 24.87
C LYS A 228 -9.71 -39.35 25.99
N ARG A 229 -10.73 -38.63 26.45
CA ARG A 229 -11.68 -39.13 27.47
C ARG A 229 -12.46 -40.35 26.94
N ASP A 230 -12.92 -40.29 25.70
CA ASP A 230 -13.63 -41.42 25.07
C ASP A 230 -12.73 -42.67 25.00
N LEU A 231 -11.43 -42.49 24.71
CA LEU A 231 -10.44 -43.57 24.68
C LEU A 231 -10.16 -44.14 26.07
N GLU A 232 -10.08 -43.30 27.11
CA GLU A 232 -9.95 -43.73 28.51
C GLU A 232 -11.15 -44.59 28.94
N VAL A 233 -12.39 -44.20 28.57
CA VAL A 233 -13.60 -44.99 28.85
C VAL A 233 -13.55 -46.35 28.16
N VAL A 234 -13.20 -46.41 26.88
CA VAL A 234 -13.09 -47.68 26.14
C VAL A 234 -11.99 -48.58 26.72
N GLN A 235 -10.89 -48.00 27.21
CA GLN A 235 -9.85 -48.76 27.91
C GLN A 235 -10.35 -49.37 29.22
N GLU A 236 -11.10 -48.62 30.02
CA GLU A 236 -11.72 -49.14 31.25
C GLU A 236 -12.74 -50.26 30.96
N GLU A 237 -13.57 -50.11 29.93
CA GLU A 237 -14.51 -51.14 29.49
C GLU A 237 -13.79 -52.42 29.05
N ASN A 238 -12.73 -52.30 28.26
CA ASN A 238 -11.90 -53.44 27.85
C ASN A 238 -11.26 -54.15 29.04
N GLN A 239 -10.71 -53.39 30.00
CA GLN A 239 -10.11 -53.97 31.21
C GLN A 239 -11.16 -54.74 32.03
N SER A 240 -12.36 -54.16 32.19
CA SER A 240 -13.48 -54.83 32.89
C SER A 240 -13.93 -56.11 32.18
N LEU A 241 -13.95 -56.12 30.83
CA LEU A 241 -14.24 -57.32 30.06
C LEU A 241 -13.16 -58.39 30.23
N GLU A 242 -11.89 -58.00 30.25
CA GLU A 242 -10.76 -58.90 30.48
C GLU A 242 -10.82 -59.52 31.89
N ASP A 243 -11.13 -58.74 32.92
CA ASP A 243 -11.32 -59.21 34.29
C ASP A 243 -12.47 -60.22 34.39
N ARG A 244 -13.61 -59.94 33.72
CA ARG A 244 -14.74 -60.87 33.64
C ARG A 244 -14.37 -62.17 32.92
N MET A 245 -13.61 -62.08 31.83
CA MET A 245 -13.12 -63.25 31.10
C MET A 245 -12.19 -64.10 31.97
N ASN A 246 -11.27 -63.46 32.70
CA ASN A 246 -10.36 -64.13 33.63
C ASN A 246 -11.13 -64.81 34.77
N GLN A 247 -12.15 -64.14 35.32
CA GLN A 247 -13.04 -64.71 36.32
C GLN A 247 -13.81 -65.93 35.79
N ALA A 248 -14.38 -65.84 34.59
CA ALA A 248 -15.09 -66.96 33.95
C ALA A 248 -14.14 -68.15 33.69
N THR A 249 -12.93 -67.88 33.22
CA THR A 249 -11.88 -68.88 33.02
C THR A 249 -11.48 -69.56 34.33
N SER A 250 -11.31 -68.78 35.40
CA SER A 250 -11.00 -69.31 36.74
C SER A 250 -12.11 -70.21 37.28
N LEU A 251 -13.39 -69.81 37.13
CA LEU A 251 -14.53 -70.64 37.52
C LEU A 251 -14.62 -71.94 36.72
N LEU A 252 -14.35 -71.89 35.41
CA LEU A 252 -14.32 -73.07 34.55
C LEU A 252 -13.21 -74.04 34.99
N ASN A 253 -12.01 -73.54 35.27
CA ASN A 253 -10.90 -74.34 35.76
C ASN A 253 -11.21 -74.97 37.12
N ALA A 254 -11.83 -74.23 38.05
CA ALA A 254 -12.25 -74.76 39.34
C ALA A 254 -13.27 -75.91 39.18
N HIS A 255 -14.23 -75.78 38.26
CA HIS A 255 -15.19 -76.85 37.97
C HIS A 255 -14.53 -78.07 37.31
N LEU A 256 -13.54 -77.86 36.42
CA LEU A 256 -12.72 -78.94 35.85
C LEU A 256 -11.93 -79.68 36.93
N ASP A 257 -11.31 -78.95 37.86
CA ASP A 257 -10.57 -79.50 39.00
C ASP A 257 -11.49 -80.26 39.97
N GLU A 258 -12.74 -79.83 40.15
CA GLU A 258 -13.73 -80.54 40.96
C GLU A 258 -14.20 -81.85 40.27
N CYS A 259 -14.41 -81.82 38.96
CA CYS A 259 -14.84 -82.98 38.19
C CYS A 259 -13.72 -84.00 37.96
N GLY A 260 -12.46 -83.58 37.85
CA GLY A 260 -11.32 -84.47 37.59
C GLY A 260 -11.18 -85.64 38.57
N PRO A 261 -11.20 -85.42 39.90
CA PRO A 261 -11.23 -86.47 40.91
C PRO A 261 -12.46 -87.36 40.80
N LYS A 262 -13.66 -86.81 40.55
CA LYS A 262 -14.90 -87.59 40.38
C LYS A 262 -14.80 -88.53 39.18
N ILE A 263 -14.26 -88.04 38.06
CA ILE A 263 -13.98 -88.85 36.86
C ILE A 263 -12.93 -89.93 37.15
N ARG A 264 -11.83 -89.60 37.84
CA ARG A 264 -10.84 -90.60 38.28
C ARG A 264 -11.44 -91.66 39.18
N HIS A 265 -12.24 -91.27 40.16
CA HIS A 265 -12.93 -92.18 41.07
C HIS A 265 -13.91 -93.08 40.33
N PHE A 266 -14.70 -92.52 39.41
CA PHE A 266 -15.60 -93.30 38.56
C PHE A 266 -14.83 -94.28 37.67
N LYS A 267 -13.71 -93.85 37.08
CA LYS A 267 -12.80 -94.70 36.28
C LYS A 267 -12.18 -95.83 37.13
N GLU A 268 -11.72 -95.53 38.33
CA GLU A 268 -11.22 -96.53 39.29
C GLU A 268 -12.34 -97.49 39.72
N GLY A 269 -13.56 -97.01 39.94
CA GLY A 269 -14.74 -97.83 40.20
C GLY A 269 -15.02 -98.81 39.05
N ILE A 270 -15.03 -98.33 37.80
CA ILE A 270 -15.14 -99.19 36.61
C ILE A 270 -13.97 -100.19 36.55
N TYR A 271 -12.74 -99.73 36.75
CA TYR A 271 -11.56 -100.59 36.70
C TYR A 271 -11.59 -101.68 37.77
N ASN A 272 -12.02 -101.35 38.98
CA ASN A 272 -12.20 -102.29 40.08
C ASN A 272 -13.31 -103.28 39.79
N VAL A 273 -14.45 -102.86 39.25
CA VAL A 273 -15.52 -103.77 38.80
C VAL A 273 -15.01 -104.70 37.69
N VAL A 274 -14.32 -104.18 36.67
CA VAL A 274 -13.71 -104.98 35.59
C VAL A 274 -12.71 -105.99 36.15
N LYS A 275 -11.95 -105.63 37.19
CA LYS A 275 -10.95 -106.47 37.85
C LYS A 275 -11.56 -107.51 38.79
N GLU A 276 -12.54 -107.13 39.62
CA GLU A 276 -13.22 -108.00 40.60
C GLU A 276 -14.13 -109.04 39.93
N PHE A 277 -14.84 -108.64 38.87
CA PHE A 277 -15.58 -109.59 38.03
C PHE A 277 -14.67 -110.34 37.06
N ASN A 278 -13.36 -110.10 37.16
CA ASN A 278 -12.34 -110.65 36.29
C ASN A 278 -12.80 -110.66 34.84
N ILE A 279 -13.32 -109.53 34.33
CA ILE A 279 -13.87 -109.47 32.97
C ILE A 279 -12.78 -109.80 31.93
N ALA A 280 -11.50 -109.62 32.30
CA ALA A 280 -10.35 -110.13 31.55
C ALA A 280 -10.23 -111.68 31.55
N GLU A 281 -10.67 -112.38 32.61
CA GLU A 281 -10.83 -113.86 32.63
C GLU A 281 -12.20 -114.34 32.15
N VAL A 282 -13.27 -113.53 32.24
CA VAL A 282 -14.57 -113.82 31.59
C VAL A 282 -14.47 -113.66 30.07
N ALA A 283 -13.50 -112.88 29.57
CA ALA A 283 -13.10 -112.92 28.16
C ALA A 283 -12.40 -114.24 27.75
N SER A 284 -12.00 -115.09 28.70
CA SER A 284 -11.44 -116.42 28.41
C SER A 284 -12.47 -117.56 28.52
N GLN A 285 -13.67 -117.28 29.03
CA GLN A 285 -14.74 -118.29 29.17
C GLN A 285 -16.15 -117.81 28.81
N ASN A 286 -16.28 -116.71 28.06
CA ASN A 286 -17.53 -116.35 27.40
C ASN A 286 -17.26 -116.00 25.94
N ASP A 287 -17.59 -116.97 25.09
CA ASP A 287 -17.25 -117.06 23.68
C ASP A 287 -18.18 -116.18 22.82
N GLN A 288 -18.08 -114.87 22.99
CA GLN A 288 -18.49 -113.90 21.98
C GLN A 288 -17.81 -112.56 22.24
N LEU A 289 -16.62 -112.40 21.63
CA LEU A 289 -16.09 -111.08 21.32
C LEU A 289 -17.17 -110.29 20.55
N PRO A 290 -17.37 -109.00 20.83
CA PRO A 290 -17.94 -108.11 19.84
C PRO A 290 -16.98 -108.14 18.64
N ASP A 291 -17.48 -108.69 17.54
CA ASP A 291 -16.93 -108.72 16.19
C ASP A 291 -15.48 -108.20 16.06
N HIS A 292 -14.52 -109.10 15.80
CA HIS A 292 -13.09 -108.79 15.64
C HIS A 292 -12.84 -107.68 14.58
N ASP A 293 -13.78 -107.50 13.65
CA ASP A 293 -13.80 -106.40 12.69
C ASP A 293 -14.12 -105.04 13.33
N LEU A 294 -15.02 -104.97 14.31
CA LEU A 294 -15.34 -103.74 15.04
C LEU A 294 -14.16 -103.29 15.91
N LEU A 295 -13.47 -104.22 16.56
CA LEU A 295 -12.30 -103.89 17.39
C LEU A 295 -11.11 -103.46 16.52
N ASN A 296 -10.92 -104.08 15.36
CA ASN A 296 -9.96 -103.60 14.35
C ASN A 296 -10.35 -102.23 13.80
N HIS A 297 -11.63 -101.99 13.54
CA HIS A 297 -12.14 -100.68 13.10
C HIS A 297 -11.93 -99.60 14.16
N VAL A 298 -12.14 -99.90 15.44
CA VAL A 298 -11.88 -98.96 16.54
C VAL A 298 -10.38 -98.71 16.69
N ARG A 299 -9.54 -99.75 16.61
CA ARG A 299 -8.08 -99.59 16.67
C ARG A 299 -7.53 -98.77 15.50
N ILE A 300 -8.00 -99.03 14.28
CA ILE A 300 -7.65 -98.27 13.08
C ILE A 300 -8.20 -96.84 13.19
N GLY A 301 -9.42 -96.67 13.70
CA GLY A 301 -10.04 -95.37 13.94
C GLY A 301 -9.27 -94.53 14.95
N VAL A 302 -8.83 -95.13 16.06
CA VAL A 302 -7.99 -94.47 17.07
C VAL A 302 -6.61 -94.14 16.50
N SER A 303 -5.95 -95.05 15.78
CA SER A 303 -4.66 -94.77 15.13
C SER A 303 -4.79 -93.70 14.05
N LYS A 304 -5.90 -93.68 13.31
CA LYS A 304 -6.19 -92.66 12.30
C LYS A 304 -6.43 -91.30 12.96
N LEU A 305 -7.22 -91.23 14.03
CA LEU A 305 -7.43 -90.01 14.81
C LEU A 305 -6.13 -89.51 15.45
N PHE A 306 -5.27 -90.41 15.93
CA PHE A 306 -3.97 -90.03 16.48
C PHE A 306 -3.03 -89.48 15.39
N SER A 307 -3.03 -90.10 14.21
CA SER A 307 -2.27 -89.62 13.06
C SER A 307 -2.81 -88.29 12.52
N GLU A 308 -4.14 -88.12 12.48
CA GLU A 308 -4.81 -86.88 12.10
C GLU A 308 -4.53 -85.77 13.11
N TYR A 309 -4.55 -86.08 14.41
CA TYR A 309 -4.18 -85.13 15.47
C TYR A 309 -2.71 -84.73 15.38
N SER A 310 -1.79 -85.69 15.15
CA SER A 310 -0.37 -85.38 15.00
C SER A 310 -0.09 -84.55 13.75
N ALA A 311 -0.75 -84.85 12.63
CA ALA A 311 -0.64 -84.06 11.39
C ALA A 311 -1.29 -82.67 11.53
N ALA A 312 -2.43 -82.57 12.21
CA ALA A 312 -3.08 -81.29 12.49
C ALA A 312 -2.23 -80.42 13.43
N LYS A 313 -1.58 -81.04 14.41
CA LYS A 313 -0.65 -80.36 15.32
C LYS A 313 0.58 -79.85 14.58
N GLU A 314 1.22 -80.68 13.76
CA GLU A 314 2.34 -80.23 12.91
C GLU A 314 1.93 -79.13 11.93
N SER A 315 0.71 -79.20 11.37
CA SER A 315 0.19 -78.14 10.49
C SER A 315 -0.09 -76.84 11.25
N SER A 316 -0.54 -76.93 12.51
CA SER A 316 -0.78 -75.76 13.38
C SER A 316 0.53 -75.11 13.78
N ASP A 317 1.49 -75.91 14.23
CA ASP A 317 2.83 -75.45 14.63
C ASP A 317 3.56 -74.81 13.42
N ALA A 318 3.43 -75.40 12.22
CA ALA A 318 3.97 -74.83 10.99
C ALA A 318 3.28 -73.50 10.60
N ALA A 319 1.96 -73.39 10.79
CA ALA A 319 1.22 -72.16 10.52
C ALA A 319 1.60 -71.04 11.51
N GLU A 320 1.81 -71.38 12.78
CA GLU A 320 2.26 -70.45 13.81
C GLU A 320 3.68 -69.94 13.53
N GLN A 321 4.60 -70.84 13.17
CA GLN A 321 5.97 -70.48 12.81
C GLN A 321 6.04 -69.65 11.51
N GLN A 322 5.12 -69.90 10.56
CA GLN A 322 4.96 -69.08 9.37
C GLN A 322 4.37 -67.68 9.68
N ALA A 323 3.49 -67.58 10.68
CA ALA A 323 2.96 -66.31 11.13
C ALA A 323 4.01 -65.48 11.87
N GLU A 324 4.80 -66.09 12.76
CA GLU A 324 5.92 -65.43 13.45
C GLU A 324 6.99 -64.94 12.47
N THR A 325 7.39 -65.75 11.50
CA THR A 325 8.39 -65.34 10.49
C THR A 325 7.88 -64.21 9.59
N LYS A 326 6.59 -64.20 9.25
CA LYS A 326 5.96 -63.06 8.53
C LYS A 326 5.93 -61.80 9.39
N LEU A 327 5.52 -61.90 10.65
CA LEU A 327 5.46 -60.75 11.56
C LEU A 327 6.85 -60.16 11.82
N ALA A 328 7.87 -61.01 12.02
CA ALA A 328 9.25 -60.58 12.18
C ALA A 328 9.79 -59.88 10.91
N ALA A 329 9.42 -60.37 9.72
CA ALA A 329 9.78 -59.73 8.45
C ALA A 329 9.11 -58.36 8.28
N ASP A 330 7.83 -58.23 8.66
CA ASP A 330 7.11 -56.95 8.58
C ASP A 330 7.61 -55.93 9.61
N VAL A 331 7.94 -56.36 10.84
CA VAL A 331 8.57 -55.49 11.86
C VAL A 331 9.94 -55.01 11.38
N ALA A 332 10.78 -55.89 10.83
CA ALA A 332 12.08 -55.49 10.28
C ALA A 332 11.96 -54.50 9.10
N ARG A 333 10.91 -54.63 8.27
CA ARG A 333 10.61 -53.68 7.18
C ARG A 333 10.22 -52.30 7.71
N VAL A 334 9.47 -52.25 8.81
CA VAL A 334 9.06 -51.00 9.47
C VAL A 334 10.25 -50.34 10.19
N GLU A 335 11.04 -51.11 10.95
CA GLU A 335 12.21 -50.60 11.69
C GLU A 335 13.34 -50.11 10.78
N SER A 336 13.55 -50.73 9.61
CA SER A 336 14.54 -50.25 8.64
C SER A 336 14.13 -48.95 7.94
N GLY A 337 12.92 -48.44 8.18
CA GLY A 337 12.41 -47.22 7.58
C GLY A 337 12.22 -47.30 6.06
N GLN A 338 12.30 -48.50 5.46
CA GLN A 338 12.17 -48.69 4.01
C GLN A 338 10.81 -48.22 3.47
N ASP A 339 9.70 -48.51 4.17
CA ASP A 339 8.35 -48.10 3.74
C ASP A 339 8.13 -46.59 3.93
N ALA A 340 8.64 -45.99 5.02
CA ALA A 340 8.60 -44.55 5.22
C ALA A 340 9.46 -43.78 4.21
N GLY A 341 10.64 -44.34 3.87
CA GLY A 341 11.52 -43.82 2.83
C GLY A 341 10.91 -43.92 1.42
N ARG A 342 10.23 -45.04 1.12
CA ARG A 342 9.48 -45.22 -0.13
C ARG A 342 8.32 -44.25 -0.24
N MET A 343 7.55 -44.07 0.84
CA MET A 343 6.43 -43.11 0.90
C MET A 343 6.93 -41.68 0.68
N LYS A 344 8.02 -41.29 1.35
CA LYS A 344 8.66 -39.97 1.17
C LYS A 344 9.19 -39.77 -0.25
N GLN A 345 9.82 -40.78 -0.85
CA GLN A 345 10.26 -40.73 -2.26
C GLN A 345 9.09 -40.63 -3.24
N LEU A 346 7.99 -41.35 -3.00
CA LEU A 346 6.79 -41.28 -3.83
C LEU A 346 6.12 -39.90 -3.73
N LEU A 347 6.04 -39.30 -2.55
CA LEU A 347 5.52 -37.94 -2.36
C LEU A 347 6.39 -36.88 -3.02
N ILE A 348 7.72 -36.96 -2.90
CA ILE A 348 8.64 -36.05 -3.58
C ILE A 348 8.53 -36.21 -5.10
N ARG A 349 8.42 -37.45 -5.59
CA ARG A 349 8.24 -37.75 -7.02
C ARG A 349 6.89 -37.26 -7.54
N ASP A 350 5.82 -37.38 -6.77
CA ASP A 350 4.48 -36.90 -7.14
C ASP A 350 4.43 -35.36 -7.17
N GLN A 351 5.05 -34.70 -6.18
CA GLN A 351 5.17 -33.23 -6.17
C GLN A 351 6.03 -32.73 -7.34
N ALA A 352 7.18 -33.35 -7.57
CA ALA A 352 8.04 -33.02 -8.72
C ALA A 352 7.33 -33.30 -10.06
N ALA A 353 6.53 -34.36 -10.16
CA ALA A 353 5.75 -34.64 -11.36
C ALA A 353 4.63 -33.62 -11.58
N LYS A 354 3.98 -33.12 -10.53
CA LYS A 354 2.94 -32.08 -10.62
C LYS A 354 3.50 -30.73 -11.07
N GLU A 355 4.70 -30.36 -10.62
CA GLU A 355 5.28 -29.05 -10.92
C GLU A 355 6.17 -29.05 -12.17
N ILE A 356 7.04 -30.06 -12.33
CA ILE A 356 8.07 -30.09 -13.37
C ILE A 356 7.53 -30.61 -14.69
N LYS A 357 6.59 -31.57 -14.66
CA LYS A 357 6.06 -32.18 -15.89
C LYS A 357 5.29 -31.18 -16.78
N PRO A 358 4.37 -30.35 -16.25
CA PRO A 358 3.70 -29.34 -17.08
C PRO A 358 4.66 -28.31 -17.67
N LEU A 359 5.70 -27.93 -16.91
CA LEU A 359 6.75 -27.02 -17.39
C LEU A 359 7.59 -27.67 -18.50
N SER A 360 7.98 -28.93 -18.32
CA SER A 360 8.68 -29.73 -19.34
C SER A 360 7.83 -29.91 -20.60
N ASP A 361 6.54 -30.20 -20.47
CA ASP A 361 5.61 -30.34 -21.60
C ASP A 361 5.42 -29.01 -22.33
N ARG A 362 5.35 -27.89 -21.60
CA ARG A 362 5.30 -26.53 -22.17
C ARG A 362 6.57 -26.22 -22.96
N VAL A 363 7.75 -26.49 -22.40
CA VAL A 363 9.04 -26.28 -23.07
C VAL A 363 9.16 -27.15 -24.32
N ASN A 364 8.74 -28.42 -24.25
CA ASN A 364 8.76 -29.32 -25.42
C ASN A 364 7.79 -28.87 -26.52
N LEU A 365 6.64 -28.33 -26.15
CA LEU A 365 5.69 -27.74 -27.10
C LEU A 365 6.29 -26.52 -27.80
N GLU A 366 6.87 -25.58 -27.04
CA GLU A 366 7.56 -24.41 -27.61
C GLU A 366 8.74 -24.82 -28.51
N LEU A 367 9.52 -25.82 -28.10
CA LEU A 367 10.62 -26.35 -28.92
C LEU A 367 10.12 -26.97 -30.23
N THR A 368 8.98 -27.68 -30.19
CA THR A 368 8.34 -28.24 -31.39
C THR A 368 7.82 -27.14 -32.31
N THR A 369 7.20 -26.11 -31.74
CA THR A 369 6.76 -24.92 -32.48
C THR A 369 7.92 -24.21 -33.16
N LEU A 370 9.04 -24.00 -32.45
CA LEU A 370 10.26 -23.42 -33.01
C LEU A 370 10.86 -24.28 -34.13
N LYS A 371 10.91 -25.61 -33.97
CA LYS A 371 11.36 -26.53 -35.02
C LYS A 371 10.48 -26.44 -36.27
N ASN A 372 9.16 -26.36 -36.10
CA ASN A 372 8.20 -26.22 -37.19
C ASN A 372 8.35 -24.88 -37.90
N LEU A 373 8.47 -23.78 -37.15
CA LEU A 373 8.73 -22.44 -37.70
C LEU A 373 10.05 -22.39 -38.47
N LYS A 374 11.12 -22.99 -37.94
CA LYS A 374 12.40 -23.11 -38.63
C LYS A 374 12.27 -23.88 -39.95
N LYS A 375 11.50 -24.98 -39.96
CA LYS A 375 11.23 -25.77 -41.17
C LYS A 375 10.45 -24.97 -42.21
N GLU A 376 9.46 -24.19 -41.77
CA GLU A 376 8.68 -23.31 -42.64
C GLU A 376 9.54 -22.20 -43.25
N PHE A 377 10.34 -21.54 -42.42
CA PHE A 377 11.25 -20.48 -42.87
C PHE A 377 12.27 -20.99 -43.90
N LEU A 378 12.87 -22.16 -43.64
CA LEU A 378 13.77 -22.80 -44.60
C LEU A 378 13.06 -23.18 -45.90
N ARG A 379 11.81 -23.66 -45.83
CA ARG A 379 11.01 -23.96 -47.03
C ARG A 379 10.75 -22.71 -47.86
N VAL A 380 10.40 -21.60 -47.21
CA VAL A 380 10.17 -20.30 -47.87
C VAL A 380 11.45 -19.79 -48.55
N ILE A 381 12.60 -19.89 -47.88
CA ILE A 381 13.90 -19.49 -48.46
C ILE A 381 14.24 -20.36 -49.67
N VAL A 382 14.12 -21.69 -49.54
CA VAL A 382 14.43 -22.62 -50.62
C VAL A 382 13.51 -22.39 -51.83
N ALA A 383 12.20 -22.22 -51.60
CA ALA A 383 11.25 -21.90 -52.68
C ALA A 383 11.62 -20.59 -53.39
N ARG A 384 12.04 -19.57 -52.64
CA ARG A 384 12.44 -18.27 -53.20
C ARG A 384 13.76 -18.34 -53.98
N CYS A 385 14.70 -19.17 -53.54
CA CYS A 385 15.94 -19.42 -54.28
C CYS A 385 15.68 -20.22 -55.57
N GLN A 386 14.73 -21.16 -55.55
CA GLN A 386 14.35 -21.95 -56.73
C GLN A 386 13.61 -21.07 -57.76
N THR A 387 12.72 -20.17 -57.35
CA THR A 387 12.06 -19.23 -58.27
C THR A 387 13.01 -18.19 -58.88
N ASN A 388 14.17 -17.95 -58.26
CA ASN A 388 15.17 -17.00 -58.77
C ASN A 388 16.17 -17.63 -59.75
N GLN A 389 16.25 -18.96 -59.86
CA GLN A 389 17.12 -19.63 -60.84
C GLN A 389 16.50 -19.67 -62.26
N ASP A 390 15.19 -19.46 -62.39
CA ASP A 390 14.49 -19.51 -63.69
C ASP A 390 14.38 -18.14 -64.39
N THR A 391 14.93 -17.07 -63.82
CA THR A 391 14.85 -15.70 -64.40
C THR A 391 16.21 -15.01 -64.40
N GLU A 392 17.11 -15.53 -65.23
CA GLU A 392 18.27 -14.76 -65.72
C GLU A 392 17.77 -13.76 -66.77
N GLY A 393 17.62 -12.51 -66.35
CA GLY A 393 17.13 -11.41 -67.17
C GLY A 393 17.20 -10.10 -66.38
N GLU A 394 18.43 -9.62 -66.19
CA GLU A 394 18.76 -8.30 -65.67
C GLU A 394 18.00 -7.19 -66.44
N ASP A 395 17.66 -6.11 -65.72
CA ASP A 395 17.19 -4.81 -66.22
C ASP A 395 15.69 -4.51 -66.41
N SER A 396 14.75 -5.27 -65.84
CA SER A 396 13.34 -4.81 -65.74
C SER A 396 12.62 -4.99 -64.40
N LEU A 397 13.30 -5.47 -63.34
CA LEU A 397 12.66 -5.79 -62.06
C LEU A 397 12.74 -4.68 -61.01
N SER A 398 12.36 -3.44 -61.37
CA SER A 398 12.05 -2.42 -60.36
C SER A 398 10.76 -1.69 -60.72
N GLY A 399 9.66 -2.46 -60.72
CA GLY A 399 8.33 -1.90 -60.84
C GLY A 399 8.03 -0.93 -59.68
N PRO A 400 7.11 0.04 -59.86
CA PRO A 400 6.77 1.03 -58.84
C PRO A 400 6.40 0.43 -57.48
N ALA A 401 5.77 -0.75 -57.48
CA ALA A 401 5.41 -1.50 -56.28
C ALA A 401 6.63 -2.02 -55.49
N GLN A 402 7.70 -2.42 -56.19
CA GLN A 402 8.93 -2.88 -55.54
C GLN A 402 9.70 -1.71 -54.94
N LYS A 403 9.72 -0.55 -55.62
CA LYS A 403 10.31 0.69 -55.06
C LYS A 403 9.58 1.15 -53.80
N GLN A 404 8.24 1.13 -53.79
CA GLN A 404 7.46 1.46 -52.59
C GLN A 404 7.73 0.47 -51.44
N ARG A 405 7.89 -0.82 -51.75
CA ARG A 405 8.22 -1.83 -50.74
C ARG A 405 9.61 -1.65 -50.16
N ILE A 406 10.61 -1.31 -50.99
CA ILE A 406 11.96 -0.97 -50.53
C ILE A 406 11.91 0.27 -49.64
N GLN A 407 11.24 1.34 -50.08
CA GLN A 407 11.10 2.57 -49.30
C GLN A 407 10.39 2.34 -47.95
N PHE A 408 9.39 1.46 -47.91
CA PHE A 408 8.73 1.07 -46.67
C PHE A 408 9.68 0.34 -45.71
N LEU A 409 10.50 -0.58 -46.23
CA LEU A 409 11.48 -1.33 -45.45
C LEU A 409 12.62 -0.43 -44.95
N GLU A 410 13.08 0.52 -45.77
CA GLU A 410 14.07 1.53 -45.37
C GLU A 410 13.55 2.42 -44.25
N ASN A 411 12.30 2.90 -44.37
CA ASN A 411 11.66 3.69 -43.31
C ASN A 411 11.47 2.88 -42.02
N ASN A 412 11.11 1.60 -42.12
CA ASN A 412 10.97 0.74 -40.95
C ASN A 412 12.33 0.49 -40.28
N LEU A 413 13.37 0.24 -41.08
CA LEU A 413 14.74 0.04 -40.61
C LEU A 413 15.28 1.29 -39.91
N ASP A 414 15.02 2.48 -40.45
CA ASP A 414 15.42 3.74 -39.83
C ASP A 414 14.70 3.97 -38.49
N LYS A 415 13.39 3.70 -38.41
CA LYS A 415 12.63 3.73 -37.15
C LYS A 415 13.19 2.75 -36.12
N LEU A 416 13.45 1.50 -36.52
CA LEU A 416 13.99 0.49 -35.63
C LEU A 416 15.39 0.87 -35.13
N THR A 417 16.22 1.44 -36.01
CA THR A 417 17.55 1.95 -35.66
C THR A 417 17.46 3.10 -34.66
N LYS A 418 16.51 4.03 -34.82
CA LYS A 418 16.27 5.12 -33.87
C LYS A 418 15.86 4.61 -32.50
N VAL A 419 14.91 3.66 -32.45
CA VAL A 419 14.48 3.02 -31.19
C VAL A 419 15.64 2.30 -30.53
N HIS A 420 16.43 1.54 -31.29
CA HIS A 420 17.61 0.85 -30.77
C HIS A 420 18.64 1.84 -30.19
N LYS A 421 18.95 2.92 -30.91
CA LYS A 421 19.85 3.97 -30.42
C LYS A 421 19.31 4.69 -29.18
N GLN A 422 17.99 4.85 -29.05
CA GLN A 422 17.37 5.42 -27.87
C GLN A 422 17.51 4.44 -26.69
N LEU A 423 17.13 3.18 -26.86
CA LEU A 423 17.25 2.16 -25.81
C LEU A 423 18.68 1.97 -25.31
N VAL A 424 19.69 2.06 -26.19
CA VAL A 424 21.10 1.99 -25.80
C VAL A 424 21.50 3.19 -24.95
N ARG A 425 21.04 4.40 -25.29
CA ARG A 425 21.27 5.61 -24.49
C ARG A 425 20.57 5.52 -23.14
N ASP A 426 19.29 5.17 -23.12
CA ASP A 426 18.51 4.99 -21.89
C ASP A 426 19.16 3.93 -20.99
N ASN A 427 19.64 2.82 -21.55
CA ASN A 427 20.37 1.81 -20.78
C ASN A 427 21.69 2.33 -20.20
N ALA A 428 22.41 3.19 -20.93
CA ALA A 428 23.63 3.81 -20.42
C ALA A 428 23.31 4.77 -19.27
N ASP A 429 22.26 5.59 -19.41
CA ASP A 429 21.80 6.52 -18.37
C ASP A 429 21.33 5.77 -17.12
N LEU A 430 20.54 4.70 -17.30
CA LEU A 430 20.10 3.84 -16.20
C LEU A 430 21.27 3.16 -15.48
N ARG A 431 22.31 2.72 -16.20
CA ARG A 431 23.52 2.15 -15.58
C ARG A 431 24.26 3.15 -14.69
N VAL A 432 24.13 4.45 -14.95
CA VAL A 432 24.75 5.52 -14.14
C VAL A 432 23.83 5.96 -13.01
N GLU A 433 22.52 6.07 -13.25
CA GLU A 433 21.56 6.53 -12.25
C GLU A 433 21.26 5.47 -11.19
N LEU A 434 21.23 4.19 -11.55
CA LEU A 434 20.91 3.10 -10.61
C LEU A 434 21.88 3.07 -9.40
N PRO A 435 23.22 3.11 -9.57
CA PRO A 435 24.14 3.23 -8.44
C PRO A 435 23.94 4.48 -7.58
N LYS A 436 23.58 5.62 -8.18
CA LYS A 436 23.32 6.87 -7.43
C LYS A 436 22.08 6.73 -6.56
N MET A 437 21.02 6.14 -7.11
CA MET A 437 19.77 5.89 -6.38
C MET A 437 20.00 4.87 -5.26
N GLU A 438 20.75 3.80 -5.52
CA GLU A 438 21.16 2.85 -4.48
C GLU A 438 21.99 3.51 -3.37
N ALA A 439 22.94 4.40 -3.72
CA ALA A 439 23.74 5.12 -2.73
C ALA A 439 22.90 6.05 -1.85
N ARG A 440 21.92 6.76 -2.45
CA ARG A 440 20.96 7.58 -1.70
C ARG A 440 20.10 6.73 -0.77
N LEU A 441 19.65 5.56 -1.23
CA LEU A 441 18.84 4.64 -0.43
C LEU A 441 19.64 4.10 0.75
N ARG A 442 20.87 3.63 0.53
CA ARG A 442 21.79 3.21 1.60
C ARG A 442 22.03 4.33 2.62
N GLY A 443 22.26 5.56 2.18
CA GLY A 443 22.41 6.70 3.08
C GLY A 443 21.16 7.00 3.93
N ARG A 444 19.96 6.80 3.38
CA ARG A 444 18.70 6.91 4.14
C ARG A 444 18.55 5.77 5.15
N GLU A 445 18.87 4.53 4.76
CA GLU A 445 18.85 3.39 5.68
C GLU A 445 19.80 3.60 6.87
N ASP A 446 21.02 4.08 6.62
CA ASP A 446 21.99 4.36 7.68
C ASP A 446 21.50 5.49 8.61
N ARG A 447 20.91 6.54 8.05
CA ARG A 447 20.29 7.62 8.83
C ARG A 447 19.14 7.10 9.70
N ILE A 448 18.29 6.21 9.17
CA ILE A 448 17.18 5.59 9.91
C ILE A 448 17.74 4.76 11.06
N LYS A 449 18.72 3.88 10.82
CA LYS A 449 19.37 3.08 11.87
C LYS A 449 19.97 3.94 12.98
N MET A 450 20.61 5.06 12.63
CA MET A 450 21.13 6.01 13.61
C MET A 450 20.01 6.64 14.45
N LEU A 451 18.92 7.08 13.82
CA LEU A 451 17.78 7.67 14.52
C LEU A 451 17.06 6.66 15.42
N GLU A 452 16.86 5.43 14.95
CA GLU A 452 16.29 4.35 15.76
C GLU A 452 17.14 4.04 16.99
N THR A 453 18.46 4.01 16.82
CA THR A 453 19.40 3.79 17.92
C THR A 453 19.34 4.95 18.92
N ALA A 454 19.38 6.19 18.44
CA ALA A 454 19.27 7.38 19.30
C ALA A 454 17.92 7.43 20.06
N LEU A 455 16.83 7.04 19.40
CA LEU A 455 15.50 6.96 20.02
C LEU A 455 15.44 5.87 21.08
N ARG A 456 16.01 4.69 20.80
CA ARG A 456 16.10 3.57 21.75
C ARG A 456 16.90 3.98 22.99
N ASP A 457 18.04 4.62 22.80
CA ASP A 457 18.90 5.11 23.89
C ASP A 457 18.19 6.19 24.72
N SER A 458 17.52 7.14 24.06
CA SER A 458 16.72 8.18 24.74
C SER A 458 15.59 7.56 25.59
N LYS A 459 14.87 6.58 25.04
CA LYS A 459 13.84 5.83 25.77
C LYS A 459 14.42 5.08 26.96
N GLN A 460 15.56 4.42 26.80
CA GLN A 460 16.22 3.69 27.88
C GLN A 460 16.71 4.62 28.99
N ARG A 461 17.27 5.79 28.63
CA ARG A 461 17.67 6.83 29.59
C ARG A 461 16.46 7.34 30.38
N SER A 462 15.37 7.70 29.70
CA SER A 462 14.13 8.15 30.35
C SER A 462 13.55 7.07 31.28
N GLN A 463 13.55 5.80 30.87
CA GLN A 463 13.11 4.69 31.71
C GLN A 463 14.01 4.50 32.94
N ALA A 464 15.33 4.63 32.78
CA ALA A 464 16.27 4.55 33.90
C ALA A 464 16.07 5.70 34.89
N GLU A 465 15.82 6.92 34.41
CA GLU A 465 15.47 8.07 35.25
C GLU A 465 14.15 7.87 35.99
N ARG A 466 13.11 7.38 35.31
CA ARG A 466 11.83 7.01 35.97
C ARG A 466 12.04 5.97 37.07
N LYS A 467 12.87 4.95 36.84
CA LYS A 467 13.21 3.94 37.86
C LYS A 467 13.94 4.57 39.06
N LYS A 468 14.93 5.44 38.82
CA LYS A 468 15.64 6.17 39.88
C LYS A 468 14.69 7.07 40.69
N TYR A 469 13.81 7.81 40.01
CA TYR A 469 12.81 8.65 40.66
C TYR A 469 11.85 7.82 41.51
N GLN A 470 11.37 6.68 40.99
CA GLN A 470 10.50 5.77 41.74
C GLN A 470 11.20 5.23 42.99
N GLN A 471 12.47 4.84 42.89
CA GLN A 471 13.27 4.39 44.04
C GLN A 471 13.42 5.50 45.08
N GLU A 472 13.67 6.75 44.67
CA GLU A 472 13.79 7.89 45.57
C GLU A 472 12.45 8.21 46.25
N VAL A 473 11.33 8.11 45.53
CA VAL A 473 9.98 8.23 46.08
C VAL A 473 9.73 7.17 47.15
N GLU A 474 10.06 5.90 46.90
CA GLU A 474 9.91 4.83 47.89
C GLU A 474 10.81 5.03 49.11
N ARG A 475 12.05 5.51 48.90
CA ARG A 475 12.96 5.89 49.99
C ARG A 475 12.37 6.99 50.87
N ILE A 476 11.77 8.01 50.26
CA ILE A 476 11.09 9.10 51.00
C ILE A 476 9.86 8.56 51.74
N LYS A 477 9.03 7.75 51.10
CA LYS A 477 7.86 7.13 51.74
C LYS A 477 8.25 6.31 52.97
N GLU A 478 9.33 5.52 52.88
CA GLU A 478 9.85 4.74 54.01
C GLU A 478 10.39 5.65 55.13
N ALA A 479 11.14 6.70 54.78
CA ALA A 479 11.62 7.67 55.77
C ALA A 479 10.46 8.38 56.50
N VAL A 480 9.38 8.74 55.78
CA VAL A 480 8.16 9.31 56.35
C VAL A 480 7.45 8.30 57.25
N ARG A 481 7.33 7.03 56.83
CA ARG A 481 6.74 5.95 57.63
C ARG A 481 7.50 5.76 58.94
N GLN A 482 8.83 5.71 58.89
CA GLN A 482 9.67 5.60 60.09
C GLN A 482 9.55 6.83 61.00
N ARG A 483 9.49 8.04 60.44
CA ARG A 483 9.28 9.27 61.23
C ARG A 483 7.90 9.28 61.90
N ASN A 484 6.86 8.82 61.21
CA ASN A 484 5.51 8.72 61.77
C ASN A 484 5.44 7.68 62.89
N MET A 485 6.08 6.52 62.74
CA MET A 485 6.20 5.52 63.81
C MET A 485 6.93 6.07 65.04
N ARG A 486 8.02 6.83 64.85
CA ARG A 486 8.73 7.50 65.95
C ARG A 486 7.90 8.58 66.65
N ARG A 487 7.01 9.27 65.92
CA ARG A 487 6.07 10.25 66.51
C ARG A 487 4.93 9.61 67.30
N MET A 488 4.44 8.44 66.88
CA MET A 488 3.42 7.70 67.62
C MET A 488 3.96 7.11 68.95
N ASN A 489 5.26 6.88 69.06
CA ASN A 489 5.92 6.43 70.30
C ASN A 489 6.50 7.57 71.15
N ALA A 490 6.20 8.83 70.84
CA ALA A 490 6.63 9.96 71.67
C ALA A 490 5.63 10.19 72.82
N PRO A 491 6.07 10.28 74.09
CA PRO A 491 5.16 10.50 75.22
C PRO A 491 4.42 11.84 75.08
N GLN A 492 3.09 11.80 75.14
CA GLN A 492 2.24 13.00 75.15
C GLN A 492 2.45 13.77 76.46
N ILE A 493 3.29 14.79 76.43
CA ILE A 493 3.37 15.79 77.49
C ILE A 493 2.16 16.70 77.37
N VAL A 494 1.15 16.48 78.22
CA VAL A 494 -0.04 17.33 78.36
C VAL A 494 0.42 18.71 78.84
N LYS A 495 0.18 19.74 78.03
CA LYS A 495 0.38 21.14 78.45
C LYS A 495 -0.79 21.57 79.36
N PRO A 496 -0.55 22.28 80.48
CA PRO A 496 -1.61 22.73 81.37
C PRO A 496 -2.58 23.69 80.68
N ILE A 497 -3.87 23.49 80.92
CA ILE A 497 -4.98 24.31 80.42
C ILE A 497 -4.90 25.69 81.09
N ARG A 498 -4.79 26.76 80.28
CA ARG A 498 -5.09 28.13 80.72
C ARG A 498 -6.61 28.32 80.73
N PRO A 499 -7.22 28.80 81.83
CA PRO A 499 -8.63 29.17 81.86
C PRO A 499 -8.84 30.48 81.12
N GLY A 500 -9.82 30.50 80.22
CA GLY A 500 -10.30 31.72 79.57
C GLY A 500 -10.13 31.74 78.06
N GLN A 501 -11.00 31.00 77.35
CA GLN A 501 -11.48 31.50 76.06
C GLN A 501 -12.87 30.92 75.75
N VAL A 502 -13.75 31.83 75.37
CA VAL A 502 -15.20 31.73 75.29
C VAL A 502 -15.61 30.98 74.02
N TYR A 503 -16.61 30.12 74.13
CA TYR A 503 -17.31 29.52 73.01
C TYR A 503 -18.31 30.52 72.41
N SER A 504 -18.35 30.59 71.08
CA SER A 504 -19.57 30.93 70.33
C SER A 504 -19.73 29.92 69.18
N GLY A 505 -20.75 29.06 69.26
CA GLY A 505 -21.34 28.34 68.11
C GLY A 505 -21.99 29.34 67.15
N GLN A 506 -22.52 29.04 65.97
CA GLN A 506 -23.13 27.87 65.29
C GLN A 506 -23.23 28.36 63.80
N THR A 507 -23.14 27.58 62.71
CA THR A 507 -24.23 26.85 62.04
C THR A 507 -23.72 26.22 60.71
N THR A 508 -23.87 24.89 60.54
CA THR A 508 -24.28 24.05 59.37
C THR A 508 -24.26 24.55 57.89
N PRO A 509 -24.47 23.69 56.86
CA PRO A 509 -23.78 22.44 56.46
C PRO A 509 -23.55 22.31 54.90
N GLY A 510 -22.64 21.41 54.49
CA GLY A 510 -22.76 20.64 53.23
C GLY A 510 -22.28 21.25 51.89
N SER A 511 -21.21 20.68 51.32
CA SER A 511 -21.13 20.32 49.88
C SER A 511 -19.94 19.40 49.60
N VAL A 512 -20.23 18.33 48.87
CA VAL A 512 -19.39 17.24 48.33
C VAL A 512 -18.16 17.73 47.52
N PRO A 513 -17.08 16.93 47.39
CA PRO A 513 -15.86 17.34 46.69
C PRO A 513 -15.92 16.99 45.19
N VAL A 514 -15.41 17.89 44.34
CA VAL A 514 -15.10 17.59 42.94
C VAL A 514 -13.60 17.74 42.73
N ILE A 515 -13.01 16.64 42.28
CA ILE A 515 -11.65 16.49 41.78
C ILE A 515 -11.53 17.30 40.48
N ILE A 516 -10.57 18.22 40.41
CA ILE A 516 -10.08 18.78 39.15
C ILE A 516 -8.57 18.59 39.11
N GLY A 517 -8.13 17.81 38.13
CA GLY A 517 -6.74 17.55 37.82
C GLY A 517 -6.03 18.80 37.31
N GLY A 518 -4.84 19.06 37.85
CA GLY A 518 -3.94 20.08 37.37
C GLY A 518 -3.05 19.54 36.25
N GLY A 519 -3.39 19.92 35.01
CA GLY A 519 -2.41 20.08 33.94
C GLY A 519 -1.78 21.46 34.05
N GLY A 520 -0.46 21.54 34.02
CA GLY A 520 0.30 22.79 34.04
C GLY A 520 1.56 22.64 33.20
N GLY A 521 1.51 23.18 31.98
CA GLY A 521 2.70 23.46 31.18
C GLY A 521 3.41 24.72 31.69
N GLY A 522 4.74 24.74 31.56
CA GLY A 522 5.58 25.89 31.84
C GLY A 522 6.75 25.93 30.86
N SER A 523 6.73 26.91 29.97
CA SER A 523 7.84 27.30 29.09
C SER A 523 8.94 28.03 29.86
N ALA A 524 10.20 27.74 29.53
CA ALA A 524 11.37 28.62 29.53
C ALA A 524 12.46 27.85 28.74
N GLY A 525 13.23 28.38 27.80
CA GLY A 525 13.66 29.75 27.55
C GLY A 525 15.18 29.75 27.37
N ASN A 526 15.62 29.78 26.10
CA ASN A 526 16.82 30.45 25.60
C ASN A 526 18.26 29.86 25.75
N GLY A 527 19.07 30.11 24.71
CA GLY A 527 20.53 29.97 24.64
C GLY A 527 20.99 28.74 23.86
N GLY A 528 21.75 28.78 22.77
CA GLY A 528 22.53 29.81 22.10
C GLY A 528 23.53 29.06 21.20
N SER A 529 23.71 29.47 19.96
CA SER A 529 24.77 28.94 19.08
C SER A 529 26.15 29.18 19.71
N PRO A 530 27.15 28.37 19.34
CA PRO A 530 28.05 28.91 18.33
C PRO A 530 28.46 27.93 17.24
N ASN A 531 28.68 28.56 16.09
CA ASN A 531 29.42 28.08 14.93
C ASN A 531 30.89 27.81 15.31
N ALA A 532 31.46 26.69 14.86
CA ALA A 532 32.91 26.53 14.71
C ALA A 532 33.22 25.44 13.67
N ASN A 533 33.92 25.87 12.62
CA ASN A 533 34.61 25.06 11.62
C ASN A 533 35.36 23.85 12.20
N GLN A 534 35.18 22.68 11.58
CA GLN A 534 36.23 21.94 10.87
C GLN A 534 35.61 20.87 9.97
#